data_AF-A0A4S4B9S7-F1
#
_entry.id   AF-A0A4S4B9S7-F1
#
_cell.length_a   1.000
_cell.length_b   1.000
_cell.length_c   1.000
_cell.angle_alpha   90.00
_cell.angle_beta   90.00
_cell.angle_gamma   90.00
#
_symmetry.space_group_name_H-M   'P 1'
#
loop_
_entity.id
_entity.type
_entity.pdbx_description
1 polymer ?
#
loop_
_entity_poly.entity_id
_entity_poly.type
_entity_poly.pdbx_seq_one_letter_code
_entity_poly.pdbx_strand_id
1 'polypeptide(L)'
;MTILDRLSRLLRSNVNDLISKAEDPTKIIEQALQDMRAAYTDARSEVAGAMSQTAKLDREASTNRKLAAEYEKKAEEALRGGSEDLAREALRRAQNHKDLAAGFGEQVAVQSSTVDALKTQLRALEAKIDEMESKKTLLAARQSTAQAGATLDRVSGFDKAGGAMDAFESMEEKVAGMEDRNKAMGDLRKDNDFDAQLKDLGRDKDLDDAMSALKAKVQGGQNLSKTDL
;
A
#
# COMPACT_ATOMS: atom_id res chain seq x y z
N MET A 1 -6.51 -16.79 10.34
CA MET A 1 -5.35 -16.49 9.46
C MET A 1 -5.71 -15.28 8.63
N THR A 2 -4.93 -14.21 8.73
CA THR A 2 -5.18 -12.97 7.99
C THR A 2 -4.59 -13.05 6.58
N ILE A 3 -5.02 -12.16 5.68
CA ILE A 3 -4.38 -12.00 4.35
C ILE A 3 -2.90 -11.62 4.50
N LEU A 4 -2.56 -10.84 5.52
CA LEU A 4 -1.19 -10.48 5.88
C LEU A 4 -0.36 -11.75 6.19
N ASP A 5 -0.95 -12.74 6.87
CA ASP A 5 -0.27 -14.02 7.15
C ASP A 5 -0.09 -14.88 5.89
N ARG A 6 -1.03 -14.81 4.94
CA ARG A 6 -0.91 -15.49 3.64
C ARG A 6 0.19 -14.84 2.80
N LEU A 7 0.14 -13.51 2.63
CA LEU A 7 1.16 -12.71 1.95
C LEU A 7 2.54 -12.95 2.55
N SER A 8 2.65 -12.83 3.87
CA SER A 8 3.91 -13.04 4.60
C SER A 8 4.52 -14.42 4.39
N ARG A 9 3.69 -15.47 4.27
CA ARG A 9 4.17 -16.83 3.99
C ARG A 9 4.68 -16.96 2.56
N LEU A 10 3.97 -16.39 1.58
CA LEU A 10 4.39 -16.40 0.18
C LEU A 10 5.69 -15.61 -0.02
N LEU A 11 5.85 -14.50 0.69
CA LEU A 11 7.08 -13.69 0.71
C LEU A 11 8.26 -14.42 1.36
N ARG A 12 8.02 -15.10 2.49
CA ARG A 12 9.03 -15.88 3.22
C ARG A 12 9.33 -17.23 2.58
N SER A 13 8.52 -17.69 1.64
CA SER A 13 8.73 -18.96 0.96
C SER A 13 10.09 -18.97 0.27
N ASN A 14 10.99 -19.84 0.74
CA ASN A 14 12.31 -19.98 0.14
C ASN A 14 12.21 -20.90 -1.08
N VAL A 15 11.87 -20.30 -2.21
CA VAL A 15 11.78 -21.03 -3.48
C VAL A 15 13.13 -21.66 -3.85
N ASN A 16 14.26 -21.08 -3.44
CA ASN A 16 15.57 -21.69 -3.72
C ASN A 16 15.71 -23.08 -3.08
N ASP A 17 15.16 -23.29 -1.87
CA ASP A 17 15.15 -24.60 -1.22
C ASP A 17 14.24 -25.59 -1.94
N LEU A 18 13.09 -25.12 -2.44
CA LEU A 18 12.15 -25.94 -3.22
C LEU A 18 12.75 -26.36 -4.57
N ILE A 19 13.45 -25.45 -5.26
CA ILE A 19 14.14 -25.71 -6.53
C ILE A 19 15.25 -26.76 -6.34
N SER A 20 16.05 -26.63 -5.28
CA SER A 20 17.19 -27.52 -5.03
C SER A 20 16.80 -28.99 -4.78
N LYS A 21 15.55 -29.23 -4.38
CA LYS A 21 15.03 -30.56 -4.01
C LYS A 21 14.05 -31.14 -5.05
N ALA A 22 13.71 -30.38 -6.09
CA ALA A 22 12.72 -30.76 -7.08
C ALA A 22 13.35 -31.50 -8.26
N GLU A 23 12.71 -32.60 -8.69
CA GLU A 23 13.07 -33.29 -9.94
C GLU A 23 12.76 -32.43 -11.18
N ASP A 24 11.71 -31.61 -11.12
CA ASP A 24 11.32 -30.66 -12.17
C ASP A 24 11.17 -29.24 -11.58
N PRO A 25 12.28 -28.49 -11.44
CA PRO A 25 12.27 -27.16 -10.85
C PRO A 25 11.46 -26.14 -11.66
N THR A 26 11.31 -26.36 -12.97
CA THR A 26 10.51 -25.51 -13.86
C THR A 26 9.03 -25.58 -13.48
N LYS A 27 8.48 -26.79 -13.31
CA LYS A 27 7.08 -26.96 -12.88
C LYS A 27 6.80 -26.39 -11.49
N ILE A 28 7.74 -26.55 -10.55
CA ILE A 28 7.58 -26.01 -9.18
C ILE A 28 7.51 -24.47 -9.21
N ILE A 29 8.38 -23.81 -9.98
CA ILE A 29 8.30 -22.35 -10.15
C ILE A 29 7.00 -21.94 -10.82
N GLU A 30 6.53 -22.67 -11.84
CA GLU A 30 5.26 -22.36 -12.51
C GLU A 30 4.07 -22.43 -11.55
N GLN A 31 3.99 -23.48 -10.73
CA GLN A 31 2.94 -23.60 -9.73
C GLN A 31 3.04 -22.49 -8.69
N ALA A 32 4.25 -22.20 -8.18
CA ALA A 32 4.45 -21.12 -7.22
C ALA A 32 4.04 -19.76 -7.78
N LEU A 33 4.34 -19.49 -9.06
CA LEU A 33 3.92 -18.27 -9.75
C LEU A 33 2.39 -18.19 -9.90
N GLN A 34 1.72 -19.30 -10.22
CA GLN A 34 0.26 -19.33 -10.26
C GLN A 34 -0.35 -19.02 -8.89
N ASP A 35 0.14 -19.68 -7.84
CA ASP A 35 -0.33 -19.48 -6.47
C ASP A 35 -0.11 -18.04 -6.00
N MET A 36 1.07 -17.47 -6.30
CA MET A 36 1.40 -16.09 -5.98
C MET A 36 0.52 -15.08 -6.73
N ARG A 37 0.26 -15.30 -8.03
CA ARG A 37 -0.62 -14.42 -8.82
C ARG A 37 -2.08 -14.48 -8.36
N ALA A 38 -2.57 -15.66 -8.00
CA ALA A 38 -3.89 -15.81 -7.41
C ALA A 38 -3.97 -15.06 -6.07
N ALA A 39 -2.99 -15.26 -5.19
CA ALA A 39 -2.93 -14.56 -3.92
C ALA A 39 -2.78 -13.03 -4.07
N TYR A 40 -2.04 -12.56 -5.08
CA TYR A 40 -1.93 -11.14 -5.40
C TYR A 40 -3.29 -10.55 -5.81
N THR A 41 -4.04 -11.27 -6.64
CA THR A 41 -5.37 -10.83 -7.09
C THR A 41 -6.35 -10.75 -5.92
N ASP A 42 -6.39 -11.78 -5.07
CA ASP A 42 -7.19 -11.81 -3.85
C ASP A 42 -6.83 -10.62 -2.94
N ALA A 43 -5.54 -10.48 -2.62
CA ALA A 43 -5.03 -9.44 -1.73
C ALA A 43 -5.34 -8.04 -2.28
N ARG A 44 -5.21 -7.82 -3.59
CA ARG A 44 -5.55 -6.55 -4.23
C ARG A 44 -7.02 -6.18 -4.05
N SER A 45 -7.92 -7.16 -4.19
CA SER A 45 -9.36 -6.97 -3.96
C SER A 45 -9.66 -6.61 -2.51
N GLU A 46 -9.05 -7.32 -1.56
CA GLU A 46 -9.22 -7.05 -0.13
C GLU A 46 -8.68 -5.67 0.27
N VAL A 47 -7.51 -5.27 -0.27
CA VAL A 47 -6.95 -3.92 -0.07
C VAL A 47 -7.89 -2.85 -0.61
N ALA A 48 -8.48 -3.06 -1.79
CA ALA A 48 -9.47 -2.13 -2.34
C ALA A 48 -10.72 -2.04 -1.46
N GLY A 49 -11.18 -3.17 -0.91
CA GLY A 49 -12.27 -3.21 0.06
C GLY A 49 -11.97 -2.41 1.33
N ALA A 50 -10.78 -2.63 1.91
CA ALA A 50 -10.33 -1.89 3.09
C ALA A 50 -10.21 -0.38 2.81
N MET A 51 -9.62 0.01 1.66
CA MET A 51 -9.54 1.41 1.23
C MET A 51 -10.93 2.05 1.10
N SER A 52 -11.89 1.33 0.51
CA SER A 52 -13.27 1.79 0.37
C SER A 52 -13.93 2.02 1.73
N GLN A 53 -13.71 1.11 2.69
CA GLN A 53 -14.23 1.25 4.04
C GLN A 53 -13.61 2.44 4.78
N THR A 54 -12.29 2.63 4.68
CA THR A 54 -11.61 3.81 5.25
C THR A 54 -12.15 5.10 4.64
N ALA A 55 -12.35 5.15 3.32
CA ALA A 55 -12.92 6.30 2.63
C ALA A 55 -14.38 6.58 3.00
N LYS A 56 -15.15 5.56 3.42
CA LYS A 56 -16.50 5.76 3.97
C LYS A 56 -16.42 6.41 5.35
N LEU A 57 -15.57 5.91 6.24
CA LEU A 57 -15.37 6.49 7.57
C LEU A 57 -14.89 7.94 7.50
N ASP A 58 -13.98 8.25 6.58
CA ASP A 58 -13.52 9.63 6.39
C ASP A 58 -14.64 10.56 5.91
N ARG A 59 -15.52 10.07 5.03
CA ARG A 59 -16.74 10.80 4.63
C ARG A 59 -17.71 11.02 5.80
N GLU A 60 -17.89 10.04 6.67
CA GLU A 60 -18.70 10.18 7.88
C GLU A 60 -18.09 11.20 8.86
N ALA A 61 -16.77 11.15 9.06
CA ALA A 61 -16.06 12.13 9.87
C ALA A 61 -16.23 13.54 9.29
N SER A 62 -16.02 13.72 7.98
CA SER A 62 -16.20 15.00 7.29
C SER A 62 -17.63 15.53 7.37
N THR A 63 -18.63 14.66 7.20
CA THR A 63 -20.05 15.03 7.33
C THR A 63 -20.36 15.52 8.74
N ASN A 64 -19.90 14.82 9.77
CA ASN A 64 -20.12 15.22 11.16
C ASN A 64 -19.38 16.52 11.52
N ARG A 65 -18.17 16.78 10.97
CA ARG A 65 -17.50 18.08 11.12
C ARG A 65 -18.32 19.22 10.52
N LYS A 66 -18.93 19.01 9.35
CA LYS A 66 -19.80 20.02 8.72
C LYS A 66 -21.04 20.29 9.56
N LEU A 67 -21.72 19.25 10.04
CA LEU A 67 -22.89 19.38 10.90
C LEU A 67 -22.55 20.09 12.21
N ALA A 68 -21.41 19.78 12.82
CA ALA A 68 -20.92 20.50 14.00
C ALA A 68 -20.79 22.01 13.73
N ALA A 69 -20.11 22.38 12.63
CA ALA A 69 -19.93 23.78 12.24
C ALA A 69 -21.26 24.49 11.92
N GLU A 70 -22.23 23.79 11.32
CA GLU A 70 -23.57 24.34 11.09
C GLU A 70 -24.32 24.63 12.40
N TYR A 71 -24.25 23.72 13.37
CA TYR A 71 -24.86 23.92 14.68
C TYR A 71 -24.16 25.02 15.50
N GLU A 72 -22.84 25.17 15.36
CA GLU A 72 -22.12 26.32 15.94
C GLU A 72 -22.61 27.65 15.37
N LYS A 73 -22.78 27.75 14.05
CA LYS A 73 -23.35 28.96 13.42
C LYS A 73 -24.75 29.26 13.94
N LYS A 74 -25.61 28.23 14.06
CA LYS A 74 -26.96 28.37 14.63
C LYS A 74 -26.91 28.84 16.08
N ALA A 75 -25.94 28.38 16.87
CA ALA A 75 -25.74 28.84 18.24
C ALA A 75 -25.34 30.33 18.29
N GLU A 76 -24.44 30.76 17.40
CA GLU A 76 -24.06 32.18 17.27
C GLU A 76 -25.27 33.05 16.90
N GLU A 77 -26.08 32.63 15.95
CA GLU A 77 -27.30 33.32 15.53
C GLU A 77 -28.32 33.43 16.67
N ALA A 78 -28.55 32.35 17.41
CA ALA A 78 -29.44 32.33 18.57
C ALA A 78 -28.96 33.28 19.69
N LEU A 79 -27.65 33.35 19.95
CA LEU A 79 -27.08 34.30 20.90
C LEU A 79 -27.26 35.75 20.44
N ARG A 80 -27.03 36.05 19.16
CA ARG A 80 -27.28 37.39 18.60
C ARG A 80 -28.74 37.78 18.71
N GLY A 81 -29.65 36.80 18.58
CA GLY A 81 -31.09 36.97 18.78
C GLY A 81 -31.55 36.97 20.24
N GLY A 82 -30.63 36.92 21.22
CA GLY A 82 -30.95 36.98 22.65
C GLY A 82 -31.54 35.70 23.24
N SER A 83 -31.54 34.59 22.49
CA SER A 83 -32.12 33.31 22.91
C SER A 83 -31.05 32.34 23.40
N GLU A 84 -30.63 32.49 24.67
CA GLU A 84 -29.58 31.65 25.26
C GLU A 84 -29.92 30.15 25.30
N ASP A 85 -31.17 29.79 25.59
CA ASP A 85 -31.57 28.38 25.67
C ASP A 85 -31.45 27.67 24.32
N LEU A 86 -31.84 28.35 23.23
CA LEU A 86 -31.65 27.83 21.87
C LEU A 86 -30.16 27.71 21.50
N ALA A 87 -29.34 28.66 21.94
CA ALA A 87 -27.90 28.61 21.71
C ALA A 87 -27.24 27.43 22.44
N ARG A 88 -27.62 27.17 23.70
CA ARG A 88 -27.11 26.02 24.46
C ARG A 88 -27.49 24.69 23.83
N GLU A 89 -28.73 24.55 23.37
CA GLU A 89 -29.18 23.34 22.67
C GLU A 89 -28.44 23.14 21.34
N ALA A 90 -28.24 24.21 20.56
CA ALA A 90 -27.45 24.14 19.34
C ALA A 90 -25.99 23.74 19.62
N LEU A 91 -25.35 24.29 20.66
CA LEU A 91 -24.00 23.89 21.07
C LEU A 91 -23.92 22.43 21.53
N ARG A 92 -24.94 21.92 22.25
CA ARG A 92 -25.01 20.51 22.64
C ARG A 92 -25.02 19.60 21.42
N ARG A 93 -25.79 19.94 20.39
CA ARG A 93 -25.81 19.20 19.12
C ARG A 93 -24.48 19.32 18.37
N ALA A 94 -23.88 20.50 18.34
CA ALA A 94 -22.55 20.69 17.77
C ALA A 94 -21.52 19.77 18.44
N GLN A 95 -21.51 19.71 19.78
CA GLN A 95 -20.60 18.86 20.53
C GLN A 95 -20.81 17.37 20.21
N ASN A 96 -22.05 16.89 20.18
CA ASN A 96 -22.33 15.50 19.80
C ASN A 96 -21.76 15.15 18.42
N HIS A 97 -21.89 16.05 17.44
CA HIS A 97 -21.31 15.83 16.11
C HIS A 97 -19.78 15.94 16.10
N LYS A 98 -19.17 16.78 16.94
CA LYS A 98 -17.71 16.79 17.12
C LYS A 98 -17.21 15.46 17.67
N ASP A 99 -17.87 14.92 18.68
CA ASP A 99 -17.49 13.65 19.30
C ASP A 99 -17.60 12.49 18.30
N LEU A 100 -18.68 12.46 17.49
CA LEU A 100 -18.83 11.50 16.39
C LEU A 100 -17.73 11.66 15.33
N ALA A 101 -17.43 12.88 14.92
CA ALA A 101 -16.36 13.15 13.96
C ALA A 101 -14.98 12.72 14.48
N ALA A 102 -14.72 12.92 15.77
CA ALA A 102 -13.49 12.48 16.42
C ALA A 102 -13.40 10.95 16.44
N GLY A 103 -14.47 10.26 16.86
CA GLY A 103 -14.52 8.80 16.87
C GLY A 103 -14.33 8.17 15.49
N PHE A 104 -14.97 8.71 14.44
CA PHE A 104 -14.71 8.25 13.07
C PHE A 104 -13.29 8.57 12.62
N GLY A 105 -12.74 9.74 13.00
CA GLY A 105 -11.35 10.11 12.69
C GLY A 105 -10.32 9.16 13.29
N GLU A 106 -10.53 8.71 14.53
CA GLU A 106 -9.67 7.70 15.16
C GLU A 106 -9.73 6.36 14.42
N GLN A 107 -10.93 5.92 14.03
CA GLN A 107 -11.09 4.70 13.23
C GLN A 107 -10.43 4.82 11.85
N VAL A 108 -10.50 5.98 11.21
CA VAL A 108 -9.77 6.25 9.96
C VAL A 108 -8.27 6.08 10.18
N ALA A 109 -7.70 6.66 11.24
CA ALA A 109 -6.27 6.57 11.52
C ALA A 109 -5.79 5.12 11.67
N VAL A 110 -6.54 4.29 12.41
CA VAL A 110 -6.23 2.86 12.61
C VAL A 110 -6.38 2.05 11.31
N GLN A 111 -7.41 2.33 10.51
CA GLN A 111 -7.60 1.62 9.25
C GLN A 111 -6.58 2.05 8.19
N SER A 112 -6.22 3.32 8.14
CA SER A 112 -5.21 3.84 7.22
C SER A 112 -3.85 3.16 7.44
N SER A 113 -3.41 2.96 8.68
CA SER A 113 -2.15 2.24 8.93
C SER A 113 -2.21 0.79 8.47
N THR A 114 -3.36 0.13 8.63
CA THR A 114 -3.59 -1.25 8.17
C THR A 114 -3.57 -1.33 6.64
N VAL A 115 -4.24 -0.40 5.97
CA VAL A 115 -4.27 -0.28 4.50
C VAL A 115 -2.86 -0.03 3.95
N ASP A 116 -2.08 0.84 4.59
CA ASP A 116 -0.71 1.13 4.19
C ASP A 116 0.18 -0.11 4.34
N ALA A 117 0.08 -0.84 5.45
CA ALA A 117 0.81 -2.10 5.65
C ALA A 117 0.45 -3.14 4.57
N LEU A 118 -0.84 -3.29 4.24
CA LEU A 118 -1.28 -4.20 3.20
C LEU A 118 -0.74 -3.81 1.81
N LYS A 119 -0.74 -2.51 1.47
CA LYS A 119 -0.17 -2.01 0.21
C LYS A 119 1.31 -2.32 0.10
N THR A 120 2.08 -2.13 1.17
CA THR A 120 3.51 -2.46 1.21
C THR A 120 3.74 -3.95 0.97
N GLN A 121 2.95 -4.81 1.63
CA GLN A 121 3.06 -6.25 1.40
C GLN A 121 2.64 -6.68 -0.01
N LEU A 122 1.63 -6.02 -0.60
CA LEU A 122 1.19 -6.28 -1.96
C LEU A 122 2.29 -5.94 -2.99
N ARG A 123 2.97 -4.81 -2.81
CA ARG A 123 4.14 -4.42 -3.63
C ARG A 123 5.30 -5.40 -3.46
N ALA A 124 5.54 -5.86 -2.24
CA ALA A 124 6.56 -6.88 -2.00
C ALA A 124 6.22 -8.20 -2.72
N LEU A 125 4.95 -8.60 -2.74
CA LEU A 125 4.52 -9.81 -3.44
C LEU A 125 4.68 -9.66 -4.96
N GLU A 126 4.33 -8.49 -5.50
CA GLU A 126 4.56 -8.15 -6.91
C GLU A 126 6.03 -8.28 -7.29
N ALA A 127 6.93 -7.65 -6.53
CA ALA A 127 8.38 -7.78 -6.74
C ALA A 127 8.87 -9.24 -6.60
N LYS A 128 8.23 -10.04 -5.74
CA LYS A 128 8.57 -11.46 -5.61
C LYS A 128 8.09 -12.27 -6.81
N ILE A 129 6.93 -11.95 -7.39
CA ILE A 129 6.44 -12.55 -8.62
C ILE A 129 7.43 -12.26 -9.76
N ASP A 130 7.89 -11.03 -9.91
CA ASP A 130 8.84 -10.64 -10.95
C ASP A 130 10.21 -11.35 -10.81
N GLU A 131 10.71 -11.48 -9.57
CA GLU A 131 11.90 -12.27 -9.25
C GLU A 131 11.72 -13.73 -9.69
N MET A 132 10.54 -14.30 -9.44
CA MET A 132 10.21 -15.68 -9.77
C MET A 132 10.04 -15.91 -11.28
N GLU A 133 9.49 -14.95 -12.02
CA GLU A 133 9.41 -14.98 -13.48
C GLU A 133 10.80 -14.93 -14.13
N SER A 134 11.69 -14.12 -13.57
CA SER A 134 13.10 -14.04 -14.02
C SER A 134 13.80 -15.38 -13.77
N LYS A 135 13.63 -15.98 -12.58
CA LYS A 135 14.16 -17.33 -12.29
C LYS A 135 13.59 -18.40 -13.22
N LYS A 136 12.29 -18.35 -13.52
CA LYS A 136 11.65 -19.28 -14.48
C LYS A 136 12.34 -19.20 -15.84
N THR A 137 12.55 -17.99 -16.34
CA THR A 137 13.15 -17.77 -17.66
C THR A 137 14.60 -18.23 -17.69
N LEU A 138 15.36 -17.99 -16.63
CA LEU A 138 16.73 -18.50 -16.48
C LEU A 138 16.79 -20.03 -16.44
N LEU A 139 15.88 -20.69 -15.73
CA LEU A 139 15.81 -22.15 -15.70
C LEU A 139 15.45 -22.73 -17.08
N ALA A 140 14.48 -22.14 -17.77
CA ALA A 140 14.08 -22.56 -19.11
C ALA A 140 15.24 -22.42 -20.12
N ALA A 141 15.98 -21.31 -20.03
CA ALA A 141 17.23 -21.10 -20.77
C ALA A 141 18.23 -22.24 -20.49
N ARG A 142 18.62 -22.44 -19.23
CA ARG A 142 19.58 -23.49 -18.85
C ARG A 142 19.16 -24.88 -19.32
N GLN A 143 17.87 -25.21 -19.21
CA GLN A 143 17.33 -26.48 -19.68
C GLN A 143 17.47 -26.62 -21.20
N SER A 144 17.20 -25.55 -21.96
CA SER A 144 17.38 -25.53 -23.40
C SER A 144 18.86 -25.70 -23.80
N THR A 145 19.82 -25.09 -23.09
CA THR A 145 21.26 -25.24 -23.38
C THR A 145 21.73 -26.64 -23.06
N ALA A 146 21.31 -27.20 -21.92
CA ALA A 146 21.64 -28.58 -21.58
C ALA A 146 21.11 -29.57 -22.63
N GLN A 147 19.89 -29.34 -23.14
CA GLN A 147 19.32 -30.14 -24.23
C GLN A 147 20.05 -29.96 -25.56
N ALA A 148 20.42 -28.72 -25.90
CA ALA A 148 21.18 -28.41 -27.11
C ALA A 148 22.59 -29.04 -27.07
N GLY A 149 23.30 -28.92 -25.95
CA GLY A 149 24.59 -29.57 -25.72
C GLY A 149 24.51 -31.09 -25.79
N ALA A 150 23.53 -31.71 -25.12
CA ALA A 150 23.32 -33.16 -25.20
C ALA A 150 22.94 -33.64 -26.61
N THR A 151 22.28 -32.78 -27.39
CA THR A 151 21.98 -33.05 -28.81
C THR A 151 23.23 -32.88 -29.65
N LEU A 152 24.04 -31.85 -29.43
CA LEU A 152 25.31 -31.63 -30.11
C LEU A 152 26.30 -32.77 -29.84
N ASP A 153 26.41 -33.26 -28.59
CA ASP A 153 27.23 -34.43 -28.26
C ASP A 153 26.76 -35.68 -29.04
N ARG A 154 25.44 -35.89 -29.16
CA ARG A 154 24.87 -36.98 -29.98
C ARG A 154 25.04 -36.78 -31.48
N VAL A 155 25.04 -35.53 -31.95
CA VAL A 155 25.09 -35.14 -33.38
C VAL A 155 26.52 -34.88 -33.84
N SER A 156 27.51 -34.79 -32.97
CA SER A 156 28.94 -34.57 -33.28
C SER A 156 29.58 -35.65 -34.18
N GLY A 157 28.83 -36.66 -34.60
CA GLY A 157 29.14 -37.52 -35.75
C GLY A 157 28.64 -37.02 -37.12
N PHE A 158 27.99 -35.85 -37.23
CA PHE A 158 27.39 -35.34 -38.48
C PHE A 158 27.32 -33.80 -38.54
N ASP A 159 27.75 -33.22 -39.66
CA ASP A 159 27.93 -31.78 -39.96
C ASP A 159 26.70 -30.86 -39.81
N LYS A 160 26.22 -30.60 -38.59
CA LYS A 160 25.13 -29.62 -38.31
C LYS A 160 25.38 -28.73 -37.08
N ALA A 161 26.59 -28.18 -36.93
CA ALA A 161 26.97 -27.35 -35.79
C ALA A 161 26.33 -25.92 -35.77
N GLY A 162 25.88 -25.38 -36.91
CA GLY A 162 25.47 -23.97 -37.02
C GLY A 162 24.23 -23.56 -36.19
N GLY A 163 23.17 -24.38 -36.18
CA GLY A 163 21.91 -24.01 -35.49
C GLY A 163 21.94 -24.12 -33.96
N ALA A 164 22.92 -24.84 -33.39
CA ALA A 164 23.08 -24.96 -31.95
C ALA A 164 23.80 -23.75 -31.34
N MET A 165 24.66 -23.07 -32.11
CA MET A 165 25.40 -21.88 -31.68
C MET A 165 24.49 -20.65 -31.58
N ASP A 166 23.60 -20.42 -32.56
CA ASP A 166 22.65 -19.30 -32.52
C ASP A 166 21.68 -19.39 -31.33
N ALA A 167 21.26 -20.61 -30.98
CA ALA A 167 20.40 -20.86 -29.82
C ALA A 167 21.12 -20.60 -28.48
N PHE A 168 22.44 -20.83 -28.44
CA PHE A 168 23.28 -20.54 -27.29
C PHE A 168 23.49 -19.03 -27.12
N GLU A 169 23.79 -18.32 -28.21
CA GLU A 169 24.06 -16.88 -28.20
C GLU A 169 22.80 -16.06 -27.80
N SER A 170 21.63 -16.42 -28.34
CA SER A 170 20.34 -15.81 -27.95
C SER A 170 19.99 -16.05 -26.47
N MET A 171 20.51 -17.13 -25.89
CA MET A 171 20.31 -17.44 -24.49
C MET A 171 21.22 -16.65 -23.58
N GLU A 172 22.49 -16.51 -23.95
CA GLU A 172 23.48 -15.74 -23.19
C GLU A 172 23.02 -14.29 -23.01
N GLU A 173 22.48 -13.70 -24.08
CA GLU A 173 21.88 -12.36 -24.06
C GLU A 173 20.67 -12.26 -23.10
N LYS A 174 19.81 -13.30 -23.07
CA LYS A 174 18.68 -13.36 -22.11
C LYS A 174 19.15 -13.46 -20.66
N VAL A 175 20.19 -14.25 -20.39
CA VAL A 175 20.74 -14.41 -19.03
C VAL A 175 21.34 -13.09 -18.55
N ALA A 176 22.14 -12.43 -19.38
CA ALA A 176 22.73 -11.13 -19.05
C ALA A 176 21.66 -10.07 -18.71
N GLY A 177 20.61 -9.96 -19.54
CA GLY A 177 19.52 -9.01 -19.28
C GLY A 177 18.69 -9.31 -18.02
N MET A 178 18.65 -10.58 -17.58
CA MET A 178 18.01 -10.97 -16.31
C MET A 178 18.87 -10.66 -15.09
N GLU A 179 20.19 -10.81 -15.19
CA GLU A 179 21.12 -10.47 -14.10
C GLU A 179 21.09 -8.96 -13.79
N ASP A 180 21.00 -8.12 -14.83
CA ASP A 180 20.88 -6.67 -14.68
C ASP A 180 19.56 -6.25 -14.03
N ARG A 181 18.44 -6.89 -14.40
CA ARG A 181 17.13 -6.67 -13.75
C ARG A 181 17.15 -7.05 -12.26
N ASN A 182 17.76 -8.20 -11.93
CA ASN A 182 17.84 -8.66 -10.55
C ASN A 182 18.65 -7.70 -9.65
N LYS A 183 19.72 -7.09 -10.18
CA LYS A 183 20.46 -6.03 -9.48
C LYS A 183 19.58 -4.80 -9.23
N ALA A 184 18.90 -4.29 -10.25
CA ALA A 184 18.03 -3.12 -10.13
C ALA A 184 16.88 -3.33 -9.12
N MET A 185 16.31 -4.55 -9.05
CA MET A 185 15.29 -4.89 -8.06
C MET A 185 15.83 -4.98 -6.63
N GLY A 186 17.10 -5.34 -6.45
CA GLY A 186 17.76 -5.37 -5.14
C GLY A 186 17.88 -3.97 -4.52
N ASP A 187 18.08 -2.95 -5.33
CA ASP A 187 18.23 -1.56 -4.88
C ASP A 187 16.89 -0.94 -4.48
N LEU A 188 15.79 -1.24 -5.20
CA LEU A 188 14.42 -0.79 -4.85
C LEU A 188 13.93 -1.29 -3.48
N ARG A 189 14.45 -2.43 -2.99
CA ARG A 189 14.12 -2.93 -1.65
C ARG A 189 14.76 -2.11 -0.53
N LYS A 190 15.88 -1.42 -0.79
CA LYS A 190 16.54 -0.55 0.20
C LYS A 190 15.84 0.80 0.35
N ASP A 191 15.31 1.36 -0.73
CA ASP A 191 14.67 2.67 -0.69
C ASP A 191 13.34 2.68 0.09
N ASN A 192 12.56 1.60 0.02
CA ASN A 192 11.30 1.48 0.77
C ASN A 192 11.47 1.49 2.29
N ASP A 193 12.66 1.18 2.81
CA ASP A 193 12.94 1.14 4.25
C ASP A 193 13.24 2.55 4.82
N PHE A 194 13.68 3.47 3.95
CA PHE A 194 14.07 4.84 4.32
C PHE A 194 12.85 5.78 4.43
N ASP A 195 11.90 5.67 3.49
CA ASP A 195 10.65 6.46 3.49
C ASP A 195 9.74 6.15 4.70
N ALA A 196 9.82 4.92 5.23
CA ALA A 196 9.09 4.53 6.42
C ALA A 196 9.57 5.26 7.69
N GLN A 197 10.86 5.62 7.75
CA GLN A 197 11.46 6.32 8.90
C GLN A 197 11.13 7.82 8.94
N LEU A 198 10.79 8.43 7.79
CA LEU A 198 10.52 9.87 7.69
C LEU A 198 9.09 10.25 8.13
N LYS A 199 8.15 9.31 8.02
CA LYS A 199 6.71 9.53 8.28
C LYS A 199 6.37 9.58 9.78
N ASP A 200 7.29 9.15 10.64
CA ASP A 200 7.08 9.02 12.10
C ASP A 200 7.35 10.34 12.87
N LEU A 201 8.02 11.33 12.27
CA LEU A 201 8.47 12.55 12.95
C LEU A 201 7.44 13.70 13.05
N GLY A 202 6.24 13.57 12.47
CA GLY A 202 5.39 14.72 12.13
C GLY A 202 4.09 14.94 12.90
N ARG A 203 3.76 14.17 13.96
CA ARG A 203 2.35 14.04 14.43
C ARG A 203 1.95 14.74 15.74
N ASP A 204 2.82 15.49 16.43
CA ASP A 204 2.57 15.86 17.84
C ASP A 204 2.19 17.32 18.16
N LYS A 205 1.91 18.21 17.19
CA LYS A 205 1.81 19.67 17.48
C LYS A 205 0.46 20.38 17.32
N ASP A 206 -0.63 19.72 16.89
CA ASP A 206 -1.77 20.47 16.33
C ASP A 206 -2.97 20.73 17.28
N LEU A 207 -3.01 20.20 18.50
CA LEU A 207 -4.25 20.20 19.29
C LEU A 207 -4.46 21.41 20.23
N ASP A 208 -3.39 21.99 20.78
CA ASP A 208 -3.49 23.09 21.76
C ASP A 208 -3.79 24.46 21.12
N ASP A 209 -3.46 24.62 19.83
CA ASP A 209 -3.69 25.87 19.08
C ASP A 209 -5.17 26.11 18.75
N ALA A 210 -5.99 25.05 18.73
CA ALA A 210 -7.39 25.12 18.30
C ALA A 210 -8.34 25.77 19.33
N MET A 211 -8.09 25.61 20.64
CA MET A 211 -8.99 26.08 21.71
C MET A 211 -8.84 27.59 22.00
N SER A 212 -7.63 28.14 21.82
CA SER A 212 -7.33 29.57 22.02
C SER A 212 -7.88 30.42 20.87
N ALA A 213 -7.83 29.90 19.64
CA ALA A 213 -8.28 30.58 18.43
C ALA A 213 -9.78 30.91 18.43
N LEU A 214 -10.62 30.07 19.04
CA LEU A 214 -12.08 30.28 19.03
C LEU A 214 -12.53 31.41 19.97
N LYS A 215 -11.92 31.56 21.15
CA LYS A 215 -12.23 32.66 22.09
C LYS A 215 -11.82 34.02 21.56
N ALA A 216 -10.67 34.10 20.88
CA ALA A 216 -10.17 35.33 20.26
C ALA A 216 -11.12 35.84 19.16
N LYS A 217 -11.73 34.93 18.39
CA LYS A 217 -12.61 35.26 17.26
C LYS A 217 -13.94 35.90 17.69
N VAL A 218 -14.51 35.49 18.83
CA VAL A 218 -15.78 36.02 19.34
C VAL A 218 -15.60 37.38 20.03
N GLN A 219 -14.48 37.59 20.74
CA GLN A 219 -14.19 38.87 21.38
C GLN A 219 -13.78 39.96 20.38
N GLY A 220 -13.09 39.60 19.29
CA GLY A 220 -12.76 40.54 18.21
C GLY A 220 -13.99 41.09 17.48
N GLY A 221 -15.08 40.32 17.40
CA GLY A 221 -16.34 40.77 16.80
C GLY A 221 -17.15 41.75 17.66
N GLN A 222 -16.90 41.81 18.99
CA GLN A 222 -17.61 42.71 19.91
C GLN A 222 -16.91 44.07 20.09
N ASN A 223 -15.60 44.16 19.85
CA ASN A 223 -14.85 45.43 19.93
C ASN A 223 -14.99 46.32 18.69
N LEU A 224 -15.37 45.75 17.54
CA LEU A 224 -15.61 46.53 16.32
C LEU A 224 -16.98 47.24 16.30
N SER A 225 -17.89 46.95 17.24
CA SER A 225 -19.21 47.62 17.31
C SER A 225 -19.29 48.75 18.35
N LYS A 226 -18.21 49.06 19.06
CA LYS A 226 -18.18 50.06 20.14
C LYS A 226 -17.31 51.29 19.86
N THR A 227 -16.74 51.42 18.65
CA THR A 227 -15.83 52.53 18.30
C THR A 227 -16.41 53.51 17.28
N ASP A 228 -17.63 53.28 16.77
CA ASP A 228 -18.30 54.16 15.78
C ASP A 228 -19.57 54.83 16.35
N LEU A 229 -19.45 55.50 17.50
CA LEU A 229 -20.38 56.51 18.02
C LEU A 229 -19.57 57.65 18.65
#